data_AF-A0A937K5C2-F1
#
_entry.id   AF-A0A937K5C2-F1
#
_cell.length_a   1.000
_cell.length_b   1.000
_cell.length_c   1.000
_cell.angle_alpha   90.00
_cell.angle_beta   90.00
_cell.angle_gamma   90.00
#
_symmetry.space_group_name_H-M   'P 1'
#
loop_
_entity.id
_entity.type
_entity.pdbx_description
1 polymer ?
#
loop_
_entity_poly.entity_id
_entity_poly.type
_entity_poly.pdbx_seq_one_letter_code
_entity_poly.pdbx_strand_id
1 'polypeptide(L)'
;MLKKYKKIIASILVLVCIYVTDFTLVHFNKRPIFVIKRGTIKDGGSTQYYGLGYKVIKWNIAESEKVDGKEVMGALVGYDISIFPFYQQFKDGPIRKLKFVPIESLNE
;
A
#
# COMPACT_ATOMS: atom_id res chain seq x y z
N MET A 1 26.89 -6.43 -30.54
CA MET A 1 25.79 -5.48 -30.24
C MET A 1 25.24 -5.56 -28.81
N LEU A 2 25.16 -6.74 -28.17
CA LEU A 2 24.57 -6.91 -26.82
C LEU A 2 25.30 -6.14 -25.69
N LYS A 3 26.62 -5.95 -25.77
CA LYS A 3 27.43 -5.26 -24.73
C LYS A 3 26.95 -3.83 -24.43
N LYS A 4 26.38 -3.12 -25.41
CA LYS A 4 25.90 -1.73 -25.26
C LYS A 4 24.61 -1.64 -24.42
N TYR A 5 23.78 -2.69 -24.47
CA TYR A 5 22.50 -2.74 -23.76
C TYR A 5 22.57 -3.43 -22.40
N LYS A 6 23.69 -4.09 -22.05
CA LYS A 6 23.85 -4.77 -20.75
C LYS A 6 23.55 -3.86 -19.56
N LYS A 7 23.99 -2.61 -19.60
CA LYS A 7 23.72 -1.62 -18.54
C LYS A 7 22.24 -1.27 -18.44
N ILE A 8 21.56 -1.16 -19.58
CA ILE A 8 20.13 -0.86 -19.65
C ILE A 8 19.33 -2.04 -19.11
N ILE A 9 19.66 -3.26 -19.54
CA ILE A 9 19.02 -4.49 -19.05
C ILE A 9 19.22 -4.63 -17.54
N ALA A 10 20.44 -4.41 -17.03
CA ALA A 10 20.71 -4.45 -15.60
C ALA A 10 19.89 -3.41 -14.84
N SER A 11 19.78 -2.18 -15.36
CA SER A 11 18.95 -1.13 -14.75
C SER A 11 17.47 -1.53 -14.68
N ILE A 12 16.93 -2.09 -15.77
CA ILE A 12 15.54 -2.57 -15.81
C ILE A 12 15.32 -3.69 -14.80
N LEU A 13 16.25 -4.64 -14.69
CA LEU A 13 16.16 -5.73 -13.70
C LEU A 13 16.12 -5.19 -12.27
N VAL A 14 16.91 -4.17 -11.94
CA VAL A 14 16.88 -3.52 -10.62
C VAL A 14 15.51 -2.89 -10.35
N LEU A 15 14.93 -2.19 -11.33
CA LEU A 15 13.58 -1.61 -11.19
C LEU A 15 12.50 -2.68 -10.97
N VAL A 16 12.61 -3.81 -11.68
CA VAL A 16 11.69 -4.94 -11.49
C VAL A 16 11.84 -5.54 -10.10
N CYS A 17 13.06 -5.77 -9.61
CA CYS A 17 13.31 -6.29 -8.26
C CYS A 17 12.72 -5.39 -7.17
N ILE A 18 12.89 -4.07 -7.32
CA ILE A 18 12.31 -3.06 -6.42
C ILE A 18 10.79 -3.20 -6.38
N TYR A 19 10.13 -3.23 -7.54
CA TYR A 19 8.68 -3.38 -7.63
C TYR A 19 8.19 -4.70 -7.03
N VAL A 20 8.81 -5.82 -7.39
CA VAL A 20 8.40 -7.15 -6.90
C VAL A 20 8.54 -7.24 -5.38
N THR A 21 9.57 -6.64 -4.80
CA THR A 21 9.75 -6.59 -3.34
C THR A 21 8.58 -5.90 -2.66
N ASP A 22 8.25 -4.68 -3.10
CA ASP A 22 7.16 -3.92 -2.49
C ASP A 22 5.78 -4.50 -2.81
N PHE A 23 5.58 -5.05 -4.01
CA PHE A 23 4.37 -5.80 -4.35
C PHE A 23 4.14 -6.98 -3.41
N THR A 24 5.20 -7.75 -3.12
CA THR A 24 5.12 -8.90 -2.22
C THR A 24 4.80 -8.44 -0.80
N LEU A 25 5.45 -7.37 -0.31
CA LEU A 25 5.17 -6.81 1.01
C LEU A 25 3.72 -6.33 1.12
N VAL A 26 3.24 -5.56 0.14
CA VAL A 26 1.84 -5.11 0.06
C VAL A 26 0.88 -6.30 0.05
N HIS A 27 1.18 -7.34 -0.73
CA HIS A 27 0.34 -8.54 -0.79
C HIS A 27 0.18 -9.20 0.58
N PHE A 28 1.22 -9.19 1.42
CA PHE A 28 1.19 -9.71 2.78
C PHE A 28 0.83 -8.65 3.84
N ASN A 29 0.24 -7.51 3.44
CA ASN A 29 -0.10 -6.37 4.32
C ASN A 29 1.08 -5.85 5.16
N LYS A 30 2.29 -5.92 4.62
CA LYS A 30 3.51 -5.38 5.22
C LYS A 30 3.88 -4.05 4.59
N ARG A 31 4.61 -3.24 5.36
CA ARG A 31 5.07 -1.91 4.92
C ARG A 31 6.04 -2.06 3.72
N PRO A 32 5.76 -1.41 2.57
CA PRO A 32 6.71 -1.34 1.46
C PRO A 32 7.98 -0.56 1.85
N ILE A 33 9.11 -0.92 1.23
CA ILE A 33 10.45 -0.42 1.56
C ILE A 33 10.90 0.65 0.57
N PHE A 34 10.68 0.45 -0.72
CA PHE A 34 11.23 1.30 -1.78
C PHE A 34 10.27 2.40 -2.26
N VAL A 35 9.39 2.85 -1.37
CA VAL A 35 8.44 3.93 -1.64
C VAL A 35 8.69 5.17 -0.78
N ILE A 36 8.29 6.32 -1.29
CA ILE A 36 8.36 7.61 -0.60
C ILE A 36 6.95 8.09 -0.27
N LYS A 37 6.74 8.55 0.98
CA LYS A 37 5.46 9.12 1.43
C LYS A 37 5.17 10.41 0.66
N ARG A 38 3.96 10.55 0.11
CA ARG A 38 3.51 11.78 -0.57
C ARG A 38 2.46 12.56 0.21
N GLY A 39 1.55 11.88 0.90
CA GLY A 39 0.42 12.54 1.53
C GLY A 39 -0.31 11.63 2.48
N THR A 40 -1.14 12.22 3.35
CA THR A 40 -2.02 11.52 4.29
C THR A 40 -3.42 12.14 4.16
N ILE A 41 -4.45 11.31 4.25
CA ILE A 41 -5.85 11.73 4.16
C ILE A 41 -6.50 11.67 5.54
N LYS A 42 -7.54 12.48 5.75
CA LYS A 42 -8.31 12.61 6.99
C LYS A 42 -9.47 11.61 7.07
N ASP A 43 -9.21 10.34 6.77
CA ASP A 43 -10.17 9.23 6.83
C ASP A 43 -9.90 8.26 8.00
N GLY A 44 -8.97 8.63 8.89
CA GLY A 44 -8.36 7.74 9.89
C GLY A 44 -6.83 7.69 9.72
N GLY A 45 -6.31 8.21 8.60
CA GLY A 45 -4.89 8.42 8.38
C GLY A 45 -4.32 7.62 7.21
N SER A 46 -5.15 7.28 6.21
CA SER A 46 -4.68 6.60 5.01
C SER A 46 -3.55 7.39 4.36
N THR A 47 -2.49 6.69 3.95
CA THR A 47 -1.25 7.30 3.49
C THR A 47 -0.91 6.87 2.07
N GLN A 48 -0.54 7.85 1.25
CA GLN A 48 -0.10 7.63 -0.13
C GLN A 48 1.42 7.54 -0.20
N TYR A 49 1.91 6.57 -0.94
CA TYR A 49 3.31 6.39 -1.24
C TYR A 49 3.55 6.20 -2.74
N TYR A 50 4.73 6.61 -3.22
CA TYR A 50 5.15 6.42 -4.61
C TYR A 50 6.46 5.66 -4.65
N GLY A 51 6.49 4.59 -5.43
CA GLY A 51 7.71 3.92 -5.89
C GLY A 51 8.06 4.33 -7.32
N LEU A 52 9.11 3.75 -7.87
CA LEU A 52 9.52 3.99 -9.25
C LEU A 52 8.56 3.30 -10.23
N GLY A 53 7.58 4.06 -10.73
CA GLY A 53 6.60 3.59 -11.72
C GLY A 53 5.32 2.95 -11.14
N TYR A 54 5.15 3.00 -9.81
CA TYR A 54 3.98 2.47 -9.12
C TYR A 54 3.62 3.33 -7.90
N LYS A 55 2.39 3.18 -7.43
CA LYS A 55 1.83 3.85 -6.27
C LYS A 55 1.33 2.81 -5.27
N VAL A 56 1.57 3.07 -3.98
CA VAL A 56 1.00 2.28 -2.89
C VAL A 56 0.09 3.17 -2.05
N ILE A 57 -1.07 2.65 -1.68
CA ILE A 57 -1.96 3.28 -0.70
C ILE A 57 -2.00 2.38 0.53
N LYS A 58 -1.62 2.93 1.69
CA LYS A 58 -1.90 2.31 2.99
C LYS A 58 -3.24 2.82 3.46
N TRP A 59 -4.23 1.95 3.54
CA TRP A 59 -5.54 2.26 4.08
C TRP A 59 -5.50 2.22 5.61
N ASN A 60 -6.08 3.24 6.21
CA ASN A 60 -6.36 3.32 7.63
C ASN A 60 -7.66 4.10 7.80
N ILE A 61 -8.78 3.40 7.60
CA ILE A 61 -10.11 3.99 7.58
C ILE A 61 -10.75 3.76 8.95
N ALA A 62 -11.11 4.82 9.66
CA ALA A 62 -11.78 4.70 10.95
C ALA A 62 -13.17 4.07 10.77
N GLU A 63 -13.46 3.00 11.50
CA GLU A 63 -14.74 2.28 11.41
C GLU A 63 -15.12 1.69 12.77
N SER A 64 -16.42 1.48 13.02
CA SER A 64 -16.90 0.69 14.15
C SER A 64 -17.53 -0.62 13.66
N GLU A 65 -17.20 -1.72 14.33
CA GLU A 65 -17.76 -3.04 14.04
C GLU A 65 -18.42 -3.62 15.30
N LYS A 66 -19.54 -4.34 15.12
CA LYS A 66 -20.21 -5.02 16.22
C LYS A 66 -19.58 -6.39 16.45
N VAL A 67 -18.73 -6.49 17.47
CA VAL A 67 -18.12 -7.75 17.89
C VAL A 67 -18.88 -8.22 19.14
N ASP A 68 -19.46 -9.41 19.08
CA ASP A 68 -20.23 -10.02 20.19
C ASP A 68 -21.34 -9.12 20.76
N GLY A 69 -22.03 -8.37 19.88
CA GLY A 69 -23.14 -7.49 20.24
C GLY A 69 -22.74 -6.15 20.87
N LYS A 70 -21.43 -5.90 21.05
CA LYS A 70 -20.89 -4.62 21.51
C LYS A 70 -20.30 -3.86 20.33
N GLU A 71 -20.55 -2.55 20.28
CA GLU A 71 -19.93 -1.69 19.28
C GLU A 71 -18.49 -1.40 19.69
N VAL A 72 -17.55 -1.85 18.86
CA VAL A 72 -16.11 -1.66 19.06
C VAL A 72 -15.60 -0.71 18.00
N MET A 73 -14.92 0.34 18.44
CA MET A 73 -14.24 1.26 17.52
C MET A 73 -12.90 0.65 17.07
N GLY A 74 -12.60 0.80 15.78
CA GLY A 74 -11.40 0.26 15.16
C GLY A 74 -11.02 1.02 13.90
N ALA A 75 -10.21 0.35 13.09
CA ALA A 75 -9.91 0.81 11.75
C ALA A 75 -9.83 -0.36 10.77
N LEU A 76 -10.29 -0.13 9.56
CA LEU A 76 -9.99 -0.97 8.42
C LEU A 76 -8.59 -0.62 7.91
N VAL A 77 -7.69 -1.59 8.03
CA VAL A 77 -6.30 -1.44 7.60
C VAL A 77 -5.95 -2.39 6.47
N GLY A 78 -5.07 -1.94 5.59
CA GLY A 78 -4.55 -2.76 4.50
C GLY A 78 -3.72 -1.94 3.52
N TYR A 79 -3.26 -2.61 2.46
CA TYR A 79 -2.46 -1.99 1.42
C TYR A 79 -2.98 -2.32 0.03
N ASP A 80 -2.96 -1.33 -0.85
CA ASP A 80 -3.15 -1.50 -2.28
C ASP A 80 -1.93 -0.99 -3.05
N ILE A 81 -1.69 -1.57 -4.22
CA ILE A 81 -0.64 -1.17 -5.15
C ILE A 81 -1.20 -1.05 -6.57
N SER A 82 -0.84 0.04 -7.26
CA SER A 82 -1.24 0.32 -8.64
C SER A 82 -0.03 0.76 -9.47
N ILE A 83 -0.03 0.45 -10.77
CA ILE A 83 1.10 0.67 -11.68
C ILE A 83 0.77 1.83 -12.64
N PHE A 84 1.77 2.59 -13.06
CA PHE A 84 1.62 3.60 -14.11
C PHE A 84 1.13 2.97 -15.43
N PRO A 85 0.25 3.65 -16.20
CA PRO A 85 -0.40 4.94 -15.93
C PRO A 85 -1.70 4.84 -15.11
N PHE A 86 -2.12 3.63 -14.73
CA PHE A 86 -3.41 3.35 -14.11
C PHE A 86 -3.33 3.42 -12.57
N TYR A 87 -3.02 4.61 -12.06
CA TYR A 87 -2.92 4.84 -10.63
C TYR A 87 -4.30 4.93 -9.94
N GLN A 88 -4.57 4.05 -8.98
CA GLN A 88 -5.80 4.05 -8.16
C GLN A 88 -5.99 5.36 -7.41
N GLN A 89 -7.12 6.05 -7.54
CA GLN A 89 -7.38 7.26 -6.75
C GLN A 89 -7.95 6.89 -5.39
N PHE A 90 -7.74 7.74 -4.38
CA PHE A 90 -8.34 7.51 -3.06
C PHE A 90 -9.87 7.45 -3.08
N LYS A 91 -10.49 8.20 -4.01
CA LYS A 91 -11.95 8.22 -4.20
C LYS A 91 -12.52 6.88 -4.65
N ASP A 92 -11.69 6.01 -5.24
CA ASP A 92 -12.11 4.70 -5.72
C ASP A 92 -12.27 3.69 -4.56
N GLY A 93 -11.79 4.06 -3.36
CA GLY A 93 -11.78 3.19 -2.20
C GLY A 93 -10.76 2.05 -2.32
N PRO A 94 -10.70 1.16 -1.30
CA PRO A 94 -9.81 0.01 -1.31
C PRO A 94 -10.24 -1.03 -2.36
N ILE A 95 -9.28 -1.55 -3.13
CA ILE A 95 -9.52 -2.61 -4.11
C ILE A 95 -9.53 -3.98 -3.41
N ARG A 96 -8.65 -4.16 -2.42
CA ARG A 96 -8.57 -5.39 -1.63
C ARG A 96 -9.43 -5.28 -0.38
N LYS A 97 -9.90 -6.43 0.09
CA LYS A 97 -10.62 -6.53 1.37
C LYS A 97 -9.69 -6.13 2.51
N LEU A 98 -10.08 -5.11 3.26
CA LEU A 98 -9.33 -4.62 4.42
C LEU A 98 -9.58 -5.50 5.64
N LYS A 99 -8.63 -5.47 6.58
CA LYS A 99 -8.74 -6.15 7.87
C LYS A 99 -9.19 -5.14 8.92
N PHE A 100 -10.27 -5.45 9.64
CA PHE A 100 -10.65 -4.68 10.82
C PHE A 100 -9.67 -4.94 11.97
N VAL A 101 -9.24 -3.86 12.62
CA VAL A 101 -8.32 -3.88 13.75
C VAL A 101 -8.89 -2.95 14.84
N PRO A 102 -9.24 -3.49 16.03
CA PRO A 102 -9.75 -2.68 17.14
C PRO A 102 -8.74 -1.62 17.60
N ILE A 103 -9.21 -0.46 18.06
CA ILE A 103 -8.35 0.65 18.52
C ILE A 103 -7.37 0.20 19.62
N GLU A 104 -7.80 -0.70 20.50
CA GLU A 104 -6.98 -1.25 21.59
C GLU A 104 -5.69 -1.88 21.07
N SER A 105 -5.73 -2.50 19.88
CA SER A 105 -4.58 -3.12 19.22
C SER A 105 -3.78 -2.19 18.29
N LEU A 106 -4.19 -0.93 18.14
CA LEU A 106 -3.47 0.07 17.33
C LEU A 106 -2.43 0.86 18.15
N ASN A 107 -2.50 0.79 19.48
CA ASN A 107 -1.66 1.54 20.41
C ASN A 107 -0.54 0.70 21.06
N GLU A 108 -0.46 -0.59 20.74
CA GLU A 108 0.66 -1.49 21.08
C GLU A 108 1.75 -1.44 20.00
#